data_AF-A0A379FVA2-F1
#
_entry.id   AF-A0A379FVA2-F1
#
_cell.length_a   1.000
_cell.length_b   1.000
_cell.length_c   1.000
_cell.angle_alpha   90.00
_cell.angle_beta   90.00
_cell.angle_gamma   90.00
#
_symmetry.space_group_name_H-M   'P 1'
#
loop_
_entity.id
_entity.type
_entity.pdbx_description
1 polymer ?
#
loop_
_entity_poly.entity_id
_entity_poly.type
_entity_poly.pdbx_seq_one_letter_code
_entity_poly.pdbx_strand_id
1 'polypeptide(L)'
;MKMGFNQPVRWSACNQEQQSALLMRPAIAASGSISTAVSQIIEQVRNEGDTALQALSRRFDKTEIDTVRVPANAVDAAEARLGDEIKTAMKTAIGNIRRFHEAQKPTPITVETQAGVVCQQVTRPIDAVGLYIPGGSAPLLSTVMMLGTPANIAGCRKIILCSPPTYCR
;
A
#
# COMPACT_ATOMS: atom_id res chain seq x y z
N MET A 1 15.36 -14.92 31.40
CA MET A 1 14.82 -13.90 32.31
C MET A 1 13.65 -13.23 31.59
N LYS A 2 12.39 -13.50 31.99
CA LYS A 2 11.21 -12.84 31.40
C LYS A 2 11.26 -11.38 31.84
N MET A 3 11.67 -10.46 30.96
CA MET A 3 11.50 -9.03 31.22
C MET A 3 10.00 -8.77 31.26
N GLY A 4 9.47 -8.44 32.44
CA GLY A 4 8.06 -8.07 32.59
C GLY A 4 7.75 -6.85 31.74
N PHE A 5 6.57 -6.82 31.12
CA PHE A 5 6.08 -5.79 30.19
C PHE A 5 6.01 -4.35 30.75
N ASN A 6 6.55 -4.07 31.95
CA ASN A 6 6.19 -2.87 32.70
C ASN A 6 7.32 -2.22 33.54
N GLN A 7 8.59 -2.35 33.13
CA GLN A 7 9.67 -1.56 33.75
C GLN A 7 10.43 -0.75 32.70
N PRO A 8 10.65 0.57 32.93
CA PRO A 8 11.50 1.37 32.07
C PRO A 8 12.90 0.75 31.96
N VAL A 9 13.34 0.52 30.73
CA VAL A 9 14.69 0.02 30.46
C VAL A 9 15.67 1.20 30.55
N ARG A 10 16.65 1.10 31.44
CA ARG A 10 17.79 2.04 31.50
C ARG A 10 18.89 1.54 30.57
N TRP A 11 18.98 2.11 29.37
CA TRP A 11 19.94 1.68 28.32
C TRP A 11 21.39 1.59 28.80
N SER A 12 21.84 2.56 29.59
CA SER A 12 23.20 2.60 30.16
C SER A 12 23.48 1.51 31.20
N ALA A 13 22.44 0.90 31.78
CA ALA A 13 22.56 -0.22 32.71
C ALA A 13 22.49 -1.58 32.02
N CYS A 14 22.24 -1.62 30.70
CA CYS A 14 22.21 -2.84 29.92
C CYS A 14 23.62 -3.20 29.43
N ASN A 15 23.95 -4.49 29.44
CA ASN A 15 25.12 -5.00 28.74
C ASN A 15 24.88 -5.08 27.22
N GLN A 16 25.92 -5.37 26.45
CA GLN A 16 25.87 -5.38 24.98
C GLN A 16 24.87 -6.42 24.42
N GLU A 17 24.73 -7.57 25.06
CA GLU A 17 23.76 -8.60 24.67
C GLU A 17 22.32 -8.15 24.89
N GLN A 18 22.03 -7.50 26.03
CA GLN A 18 20.72 -6.94 26.34
C GLN A 18 20.35 -5.81 25.38
N GLN A 19 21.30 -4.91 25.09
CA GLN A 19 21.11 -3.84 24.09
C GLN A 19 20.79 -4.42 22.72
N SER A 20 21.53 -5.44 22.29
CA SER A 20 21.30 -6.11 21.01
C SER A 20 19.92 -6.76 20.97
N ALA A 21 19.53 -7.43 22.05
CA ALA A 21 18.23 -8.08 22.15
C ALA A 21 17.04 -7.10 22.13
N LEU A 22 17.18 -5.94 22.76
CA LEU A 22 16.16 -4.88 22.77
C LEU A 22 15.94 -4.25 21.39
N LEU A 23 16.96 -4.25 20.55
CA LEU A 23 16.88 -3.76 19.17
C LEU A 23 16.36 -4.81 18.18
N MET A 24 16.22 -6.07 18.61
CA MET A 24 15.66 -7.12 17.75
C MET A 24 14.17 -6.88 17.51
N ARG A 25 13.77 -6.91 16.24
CA ARG A 25 12.36 -7.09 15.88
C ARG A 25 12.00 -8.57 16.02
N PRO A 26 10.78 -8.92 16.45
CA PRO A 26 10.33 -10.30 16.43
C PRO A 26 10.48 -10.89 15.02
N ALA A 27 11.27 -11.96 14.90
CA ALA A 27 11.43 -12.65 13.64
C ALA A 27 10.12 -13.39 13.32
N ILE A 28 9.35 -12.87 12.36
CA ILE A 28 8.21 -13.59 11.79
C ILE A 28 8.74 -14.36 10.59
N ALA A 29 9.08 -15.63 10.77
CA ALA A 29 9.29 -16.52 9.64
C ALA A 29 7.91 -16.84 9.04
N ALA A 30 7.67 -16.46 7.78
CA ALA A 30 6.55 -17.00 7.03
C ALA A 30 6.76 -18.52 6.94
N SER A 31 5.86 -19.30 7.53
CA SER A 31 5.97 -20.76 7.50
C SER A 31 5.87 -21.26 6.07
N GLY A 32 6.52 -22.39 5.75
CA GLY A 32 6.39 -23.01 4.42
C GLY A 32 4.94 -23.25 4.00
N SER A 33 4.04 -23.48 4.97
CA SER A 33 2.60 -23.59 4.73
C SER A 33 1.95 -22.31 4.18
N ILE A 34 2.39 -21.12 4.62
CA ILE A 34 1.89 -19.83 4.09
C ILE A 34 2.31 -19.69 2.64
N SER A 35 3.59 -19.95 2.34
CA SER A 35 4.10 -19.86 0.97
C SER A 35 3.34 -20.78 0.01
N THR A 36 3.08 -22.03 0.42
CA THR A 36 2.29 -22.97 -0.39
C THR A 36 0.87 -22.47 -0.62
N ALA A 37 0.18 -22.00 0.42
CA ALA A 37 -1.19 -21.50 0.30
C ALA A 37 -1.28 -20.27 -0.62
N VAL A 38 -0.34 -19.34 -0.52
CA VAL A 38 -0.28 -18.15 -1.39
C VAL A 38 -0.04 -18.54 -2.84
N SER A 39 0.92 -19.44 -3.11
CA SER A 39 1.20 -19.91 -4.47
C SER A 39 -0.01 -20.56 -5.11
N GLN A 40 -0.76 -21.39 -4.37
CA GLN A 40 -1.99 -22.03 -4.85
C GLN A 40 -3.06 -21.00 -5.22
N ILE A 41 -3.25 -19.96 -4.40
CA ILE A 41 -4.20 -18.87 -4.71
C ILE A 41 -3.78 -18.12 -5.97
N ILE A 42 -2.49 -17.81 -6.12
CA ILE A 42 -1.97 -17.11 -7.31
C ILE A 42 -2.19 -17.96 -8.57
N GLU A 43 -1.90 -19.26 -8.52
CA GLU A 43 -2.13 -20.18 -9.64
C GLU A 43 -3.62 -20.28 -9.98
N GLN A 44 -4.48 -20.39 -8.97
CA GLN A 44 -5.93 -20.42 -9.17
C GLN A 44 -6.41 -19.16 -9.91
N VAL A 45 -6.02 -17.97 -9.44
CA VAL A 45 -6.40 -16.70 -10.07
C VAL A 45 -5.84 -16.56 -11.49
N ARG A 46 -4.63 -17.05 -11.74
CA ARG A 46 -4.04 -17.05 -13.10
C ARG A 46 -4.83 -17.92 -14.09
N ASN A 47 -5.32 -19.07 -13.63
CA ASN A 47 -6.01 -20.03 -14.50
C ASN A 47 -7.49 -19.71 -14.69
N GLU A 48 -8.16 -19.21 -13.66
CA GLU A 48 -9.62 -19.06 -13.60
C GLU A 48 -10.09 -17.59 -13.64
N GLY A 49 -9.18 -16.62 -13.48
CA GLY A 49 -9.50 -15.19 -13.53
C GLY A 49 -10.56 -14.77 -12.50
N ASP A 50 -11.57 -14.02 -12.96
CA ASP A 50 -12.62 -13.46 -12.11
C ASP A 50 -13.45 -14.53 -11.38
N THR A 51 -13.61 -15.73 -11.97
CA THR A 51 -14.31 -16.85 -11.33
C THR A 51 -13.63 -17.25 -10.02
N ALA A 52 -12.29 -17.32 -10.02
CA ALA A 52 -11.52 -17.58 -8.80
C ALA A 52 -11.67 -16.43 -7.80
N LEU A 53 -11.61 -15.17 -8.24
CA LEU A 53 -11.76 -14.01 -7.36
C LEU A 53 -13.13 -14.00 -6.65
N GLN A 54 -14.21 -14.30 -7.37
CA GLN A 54 -15.55 -14.44 -6.79
C GLN A 54 -15.61 -15.60 -5.78
N ALA A 55 -15.02 -16.75 -6.10
CA ALA A 55 -14.96 -17.89 -5.17
C ALA A 55 -14.16 -17.57 -3.90
N LEU A 56 -13.01 -16.89 -4.04
CA LEU A 56 -12.16 -16.48 -2.94
C LEU A 56 -12.84 -15.42 -2.06
N SER A 57 -13.55 -14.45 -2.65
CA SER A 57 -14.29 -13.45 -1.87
C SER A 57 -15.42 -14.09 -1.07
N ARG A 58 -16.18 -15.02 -1.66
CA ARG A 58 -17.18 -15.81 -0.91
C ARG A 58 -16.57 -16.61 0.21
N ARG A 59 -15.39 -17.22 -0.02
CA ARG A 59 -14.72 -18.05 0.97
C ARG A 59 -14.16 -17.25 2.14
N PHE A 60 -13.45 -16.17 1.87
CA PHE A 60 -12.67 -15.41 2.87
C PHE A 60 -13.42 -14.18 3.39
N ASP A 61 -13.98 -13.38 2.49
CA ASP A 61 -14.70 -12.14 2.83
C ASP A 61 -16.17 -12.40 3.16
N LYS A 62 -16.66 -13.64 2.97
CA LYS A 62 -18.06 -14.04 3.19
C LYS A 62 -19.06 -13.17 2.40
N THR A 63 -18.61 -12.65 1.26
CA THR A 63 -19.36 -11.71 0.43
C THR A 63 -19.45 -12.27 -0.98
N GLU A 64 -20.66 -12.33 -1.53
CA GLU A 64 -20.84 -12.62 -2.96
C GLU A 64 -20.67 -11.31 -3.75
N ILE A 65 -19.83 -11.35 -4.79
CA ILE A 65 -19.60 -10.21 -5.67
C ILE A 65 -19.97 -10.60 -7.11
N ASP A 66 -20.79 -9.78 -7.75
CA ASP A 66 -21.15 -9.99 -9.16
C ASP A 66 -19.99 -9.55 -10.08
N THR A 67 -19.39 -8.41 -9.76
CA THR A 67 -18.30 -7.83 -10.55
C THR A 67 -17.12 -7.47 -9.66
N VAL A 68 -15.90 -7.81 -10.10
CA VAL A 68 -14.65 -7.44 -9.39
C VAL A 68 -14.43 -5.92 -9.41
N ARG A 69 -14.87 -5.25 -10.49
CA ARG A 69 -14.75 -3.80 -10.62
C ARG A 69 -15.93 -3.09 -9.96
N VAL A 70 -15.63 -2.17 -9.05
CA VAL A 70 -16.64 -1.28 -8.46
C VAL A 70 -17.25 -0.40 -9.57
N PRO A 71 -18.58 -0.38 -9.74
CA PRO A 71 -19.22 0.41 -10.79
C PRO A 71 -19.23 1.90 -10.44
N ALA A 72 -19.20 2.77 -11.45
CA ALA A 72 -19.04 4.22 -11.26
C ALA A 72 -20.15 4.84 -10.37
N ASN A 73 -21.40 4.41 -10.57
CA ASN A 73 -22.53 4.85 -9.77
C ASN A 73 -22.38 4.52 -8.27
N ALA A 74 -21.71 3.42 -7.91
CA ALA A 74 -21.44 3.08 -6.51
C ALA A 74 -20.40 4.02 -5.89
N VAL A 75 -19.43 4.50 -6.69
CA VAL A 75 -18.46 5.52 -6.27
C VAL A 75 -19.15 6.86 -6.05
N ASP A 76 -19.99 7.29 -6.99
CA ASP A 76 -20.76 8.55 -6.88
C ASP A 76 -21.66 8.52 -5.63
N ALA A 77 -22.36 7.41 -5.41
CA ALA A 77 -23.19 7.22 -4.22
C ALA A 77 -22.36 7.21 -2.93
N ALA A 78 -21.13 6.68 -2.94
CA ALA A 78 -20.25 6.72 -1.78
C ALA A 78 -19.77 8.14 -1.47
N GLU A 79 -19.39 8.90 -2.51
CA GLU A 79 -18.99 10.31 -2.36
C GLU A 79 -20.14 11.18 -1.83
N ALA A 80 -21.36 10.95 -2.29
CA ALA A 80 -22.55 11.68 -1.85
C ALA A 80 -22.86 11.48 -0.35
N ARG A 81 -22.47 10.33 0.24
CA ARG A 81 -22.66 10.05 1.67
C ARG A 81 -21.60 10.71 2.56
N LEU A 82 -20.50 11.21 2.01
CA LEU A 82 -19.45 11.85 2.78
C LEU A 82 -19.82 13.30 3.10
N GLY A 83 -19.74 13.66 4.39
CA GLY A 83 -19.89 15.04 4.84
C GLY A 83 -18.72 15.94 4.39
N ASP A 84 -18.99 17.23 4.29
CA ASP A 84 -18.02 18.22 3.79
C ASP A 84 -16.76 18.35 4.65
N GLU A 85 -16.87 18.10 5.95
CA GLU A 85 -15.74 18.10 6.87
C GLU A 85 -14.68 17.05 6.47
N ILE A 86 -15.10 15.81 6.23
CA ILE A 86 -14.21 14.72 5.80
C ILE A 86 -13.60 15.04 4.43
N LYS A 87 -14.41 15.54 3.49
CA LYS A 87 -13.91 15.95 2.16
C LYS A 87 -12.84 17.05 2.27
N THR A 88 -13.04 18.01 3.17
CA THR A 88 -12.10 19.11 3.41
C THR A 88 -10.80 18.61 4.06
N ALA A 89 -10.91 17.72 5.04
CA ALA A 89 -9.74 17.09 5.66
C ALA A 89 -8.92 16.28 4.63
N MET A 90 -9.59 15.50 3.78
CA MET A 90 -8.93 14.74 2.71
C MET A 90 -8.24 15.65 1.69
N LYS A 91 -8.90 16.73 1.23
CA LYS A 91 -8.30 17.72 0.32
C LYS A 91 -7.06 18.37 0.93
N THR A 92 -7.12 18.72 2.21
CA THR A 92 -5.98 19.30 2.94
C THR A 92 -4.81 18.32 3.01
N ALA A 93 -5.08 17.06 3.38
CA ALA A 93 -4.05 16.03 3.41
C ALA A 93 -3.41 15.79 2.04
N ILE A 94 -4.22 15.65 0.98
CA ILE A 94 -3.74 15.48 -0.40
C ILE A 94 -2.89 16.68 -0.82
N GLY A 95 -3.29 17.91 -0.51
CA GLY A 95 -2.53 19.12 -0.81
C GLY A 95 -1.13 19.10 -0.19
N ASN A 96 -1.03 18.74 1.10
CA ASN A 96 0.24 18.63 1.81
C ASN A 96 1.12 17.49 1.27
N ILE A 97 0.53 16.31 1.04
CA ILE A 97 1.22 15.14 0.46
C ILE A 97 1.77 15.50 -0.92
N ARG A 98 0.95 16.14 -1.76
CA ARG A 98 1.32 16.57 -3.11
C ARG A 98 2.50 17.54 -3.07
N ARG A 99 2.40 18.59 -2.25
CA ARG A 99 3.48 19.58 -2.12
C ARG A 99 4.82 18.94 -1.78
N PHE A 100 4.83 17.98 -0.85
CA PHE A 100 6.06 17.30 -0.46
C PHE A 100 6.61 16.37 -1.55
N HIS A 101 5.76 15.59 -2.22
CA HIS A 101 6.20 14.66 -3.27
C HIS A 101 6.58 15.38 -4.58
N GLU A 102 5.96 16.51 -4.89
CA GLU A 102 6.37 17.34 -6.04
C GLU A 102 7.77 17.94 -5.83
N ALA A 103 8.13 18.29 -4.59
CA ALA A 103 9.48 18.77 -4.25
C ALA A 103 10.56 17.69 -4.39
N GLN A 104 10.19 16.40 -4.49
CA GLN A 104 11.12 15.29 -4.69
C GLN A 104 11.41 15.00 -6.17
N LYS A 105 10.78 15.71 -7.12
CA LYS A 105 11.04 15.51 -8.55
C LYS A 105 12.53 15.73 -8.83
N PRO A 106 13.26 14.72 -9.35
CA PRO A 106 14.69 14.86 -9.58
C PRO A 106 14.96 15.82 -10.74
N THR A 107 15.96 16.68 -10.57
CA THR A 107 16.49 17.48 -11.67
C THR A 107 17.16 16.56 -12.69
N PRO A 108 16.96 16.78 -14.01
CA PRO A 108 17.69 16.03 -15.02
C PRO A 108 19.20 16.13 -14.82
N ILE A 109 19.90 14.99 -14.91
CA ILE A 109 21.36 14.94 -14.83
C ILE A 109 21.89 14.78 -16.24
N THR A 110 22.81 15.66 -16.64
CA THR A 110 23.57 15.57 -17.89
C THR A 110 25.02 15.88 -17.56
N VAL A 111 25.93 14.98 -17.88
CA VAL A 111 27.36 15.09 -17.59
C VAL A 111 28.15 14.69 -18.83
N GLU A 112 29.07 15.53 -19.27
CA GLU A 112 30.12 15.15 -20.22
C GLU A 112 31.28 14.54 -19.41
N THR A 113 31.48 13.23 -19.54
CA THR A 113 32.46 12.50 -18.72
C THR A 113 33.87 12.63 -19.27
N GLN A 114 33.98 12.81 -20.59
CA GLN A 114 35.18 13.19 -21.33
C GLN A 114 34.74 13.85 -22.64
N ALA A 115 35.66 14.53 -23.33
CA ALA A 115 35.35 15.27 -24.56
C ALA A 115 34.55 14.40 -25.58
N GLY A 116 33.35 14.85 -25.89
CA GLY A 116 32.42 14.19 -26.81
C GLY A 116 31.57 13.06 -26.22
N VAL A 117 31.70 12.72 -24.95
CA VAL A 117 30.95 11.63 -24.29
C VAL A 117 29.99 12.19 -23.26
N VAL A 118 28.72 12.34 -23.66
CA VAL A 118 27.64 12.87 -22.83
C VAL A 118 26.78 11.74 -22.26
N CYS A 119 26.64 11.71 -20.94
CA CYS A 119 25.79 10.80 -20.19
C CYS A 119 24.58 11.56 -19.62
N GLN A 120 23.39 10.98 -19.68
CA GLN A 120 22.16 11.56 -19.11
C GLN A 120 21.43 10.57 -18.23
N GLN A 121 20.85 11.06 -17.14
CA GLN A 121 19.83 10.33 -16.37
C GLN A 121 18.48 10.96 -16.63
N VAL A 122 17.54 10.13 -17.08
CA VAL A 122 16.15 10.52 -17.30
C VAL A 122 15.23 9.63 -16.47
N THR A 123 14.11 10.19 -16.04
CA THR A 123 13.05 9.44 -15.35
C THR A 123 11.86 9.24 -16.28
N ARG A 124 11.20 8.09 -16.15
CA ARG A 124 9.94 7.75 -16.82
C ARG A 124 9.02 7.08 -15.81
N PRO A 125 7.70 7.31 -15.86
CA PRO A 125 6.76 6.64 -14.97
C PRO A 125 6.73 5.14 -15.25
N ILE A 126 6.41 4.37 -14.21
CA ILE A 126 5.89 3.03 -14.38
C ILE A 126 4.52 3.15 -15.07
N ASP A 127 4.29 2.30 -16.06
CA ASP A 127 3.09 2.40 -16.89
C ASP A 127 1.80 2.15 -16.10
N ALA A 128 1.77 1.04 -15.36
CA ALA A 128 0.64 0.60 -14.57
C ALA A 128 1.08 0.22 -13.16
N VAL A 129 0.38 0.74 -12.14
CA VAL A 129 0.62 0.44 -10.73
C VAL A 129 -0.65 -0.07 -10.06
N GLY A 130 -0.49 -1.09 -9.22
CA GLY A 130 -1.54 -1.65 -8.36
C GLY A 130 -1.34 -1.21 -6.92
N LEU A 131 -2.39 -0.67 -6.31
CA LEU A 131 -2.43 -0.21 -4.92
C LEU A 131 -3.30 -1.16 -4.11
N TYR A 132 -2.76 -1.77 -3.06
CA TYR A 132 -3.55 -2.62 -2.16
C TYR A 132 -3.88 -1.86 -0.88
N ILE A 133 -5.17 -1.83 -0.52
CA ILE A 133 -5.66 -1.22 0.71
C ILE A 133 -6.34 -2.32 1.53
N PRO A 134 -5.79 -2.67 2.71
CA PRO A 134 -6.44 -3.61 3.59
C PRO A 134 -7.86 -3.17 3.94
N GLY A 135 -8.77 -4.14 4.00
CA GLY A 135 -10.11 -3.94 4.53
C GLY A 135 -10.12 -3.91 6.06
N GLY A 136 -11.31 -3.98 6.66
CA GLY A 136 -11.51 -4.00 8.10
C GLY A 136 -12.63 -3.07 8.56
N SER A 137 -12.87 -3.00 9.88
CA SER A 137 -13.91 -2.14 10.46
C SER A 137 -13.57 -0.64 10.39
N ALA A 138 -12.29 -0.30 10.23
CA ALA A 138 -11.83 1.08 10.08
C ALA A 138 -11.11 1.24 8.73
N PRO A 139 -11.62 2.08 7.81
CA PRO A 139 -11.01 2.27 6.50
C PRO A 139 -9.69 3.04 6.59
N LEU A 140 -8.60 2.48 6.06
CA LEU A 140 -7.27 3.11 6.00
C LEU A 140 -7.14 4.05 4.78
N LEU A 141 -8.01 5.06 4.72
CA LEU A 141 -8.09 6.02 3.61
C LEU A 141 -6.80 6.85 3.44
N SER A 142 -6.01 7.02 4.50
CA SER A 142 -4.71 7.70 4.46
C SER A 142 -3.70 7.00 3.53
N THR A 143 -3.70 5.66 3.51
CA THR A 143 -2.84 4.88 2.63
C THR A 143 -3.17 5.12 1.15
N VAL A 144 -4.46 5.30 0.81
CA VAL A 144 -4.89 5.64 -0.55
C VAL A 144 -4.25 6.96 -0.98
N MET A 145 -4.30 7.98 -0.13
CA MET A 145 -3.73 9.29 -0.42
C MET A 145 -2.19 9.22 -0.54
N MET A 146 -1.53 8.44 0.31
CA MET A 146 -0.07 8.27 0.30
C MET A 146 0.44 7.48 -0.91
N LEU A 147 -0.36 6.58 -1.49
CA LEU A 147 0.03 5.79 -2.66
C LEU A 147 -0.42 6.43 -3.98
N GLY A 148 -1.68 6.88 -4.04
CA GLY A 148 -2.29 7.43 -5.25
C GLY A 148 -1.72 8.77 -5.66
N THR A 149 -1.40 9.63 -4.69
CA THR A 149 -0.85 10.97 -4.96
C THR A 149 0.52 10.92 -5.66
N PRO A 150 1.55 10.21 -5.15
CA PRO A 150 2.83 10.10 -5.86
C PRO A 150 2.71 9.35 -7.20
N ALA A 151 1.86 8.33 -7.30
CA ALA A 151 1.60 7.65 -8.57
C ALA A 151 1.04 8.60 -9.64
N ASN A 152 0.13 9.48 -9.25
CA ASN A 152 -0.40 10.55 -10.10
C ASN A 152 0.67 11.58 -10.48
N ILE A 153 1.47 12.05 -9.52
CA ILE A 153 2.56 13.02 -9.76
C ILE A 153 3.61 12.46 -10.72
N ALA A 154 3.96 11.18 -10.59
CA ALA A 154 4.91 10.51 -11.47
C ALA A 154 4.42 10.41 -12.92
N GLY A 155 3.10 10.45 -13.14
CA GLY A 155 2.48 10.29 -14.46
C GLY A 155 2.22 8.83 -14.83
N CYS A 156 1.97 7.95 -13.86
CA CYS A 156 1.57 6.57 -14.14
C CYS A 156 0.27 6.55 -14.95
N ARG A 157 0.23 5.86 -16.10
CA ARG A 157 -0.93 5.89 -17.01
C ARG A 157 -2.12 5.12 -16.47
N LYS A 158 -1.88 4.02 -15.74
CA LYS A 158 -2.93 3.21 -15.13
C LYS A 158 -2.68 3.02 -13.63
N ILE A 159 -3.61 3.49 -12.81
CA ILE A 159 -3.55 3.33 -11.35
C ILE A 159 -4.78 2.50 -10.95
N ILE A 160 -4.56 1.29 -10.47
CA ILE A 160 -5.62 0.36 -10.04
C ILE A 160 -5.53 0.21 -8.53
N LEU A 161 -6.67 0.22 -7.84
CA LEU A 161 -6.75 -0.02 -6.41
C LEU A 161 -7.57 -1.28 -6.15
N CYS A 162 -7.04 -2.17 -5.30
CA CYS A 162 -7.76 -3.33 -4.80
C CYS A 162 -7.95 -3.20 -3.28
N SER A 163 -9.17 -3.43 -2.82
CA SER A 163 -9.50 -3.53 -1.40
C SER A 163 -10.56 -4.61 -1.22
N PRO A 164 -10.49 -5.46 -0.18
CA PRO A 164 -11.55 -6.42 0.12
C PRO A 164 -12.91 -5.70 0.25
N PRO A 165 -14.00 -6.30 -0.24
CA PRO A 165 -15.33 -5.71 -0.08
C PRO A 165 -15.68 -5.59 1.42
N THR A 166 -16.48 -4.58 1.76
CA THR A 166 -17.01 -4.44 3.12
C THR A 166 -18.02 -5.55 3.39
N TYR A 167 -17.96 -6.16 4.57
CA TYR A 167 -19.05 -7.01 5.07
C TYR A 167 -20.34 -6.18 5.08
N CYS A 168 -21.30 -6.51 4.23
CA CYS A 168 -22.69 -6.20 4.53
C CYS A 168 -23.05 -7.04 5.77
N ARG A 169 -23.26 -6.40 6.91
CA ARG A 169 -24.08 -7.01 7.97
C ARG A 169 -25.54 -6.83 7.63
#